data_AF-A0A6M3IFR8-F1
#
_entry.id   AF-A0A6M3IFR8-F1
#
_cell.length_a   1.000
_cell.length_b   1.000
_cell.length_c   1.000
_cell.angle_alpha   90.00
_cell.angle_beta   90.00
_cell.angle_gamma   90.00
#
_symmetry.space_group_name_H-M   'P 1'
#
loop_
_entity.id
_entity.type
_entity.pdbx_description
1 polymer ?
#
loop_
_entity_poly.entity_id
_entity_poly.type
_entity_poly.pdbx_seq_one_letter_code
_entity_poly.pdbx_strand_id
1 'polypeptide(L)'
;MNLQPGNDWYFIGKSSAVYYEYPPKMPEDDYVVAFKDALLEIIPLKLKELIEVQDGLVKEREMKLEIISGLNNITDDSLDFNIKLIEFEFVEYDVIQKWLKYWLRLAIKSGNSSSWVNQDVNKDDFTPEQIGRAKEIPIQDIFEGDLNKIGSRYTAQCPFHKEKTPSFTIFGNDNSFYCFGCHEWGDSIDYYMKLNNCNFPTAVERLLNG
;
A
#
# COMPACT_ATOMS: atom_id res chain seq x y z
N MET A 1 27.71 11.45 17.80
CA MET A 1 26.79 12.06 16.81
C MET A 1 25.46 12.18 17.53
N ASN A 2 25.08 13.40 17.92
CA ASN A 2 23.87 13.65 18.72
C ASN A 2 22.65 13.57 17.81
N LEU A 3 21.90 12.47 17.88
CA LEU A 3 20.54 12.43 17.35
C LEU A 3 19.65 13.10 18.39
N GLN A 4 19.56 14.43 18.36
CA GLN A 4 18.46 15.11 19.04
C GLN A 4 17.16 14.83 18.27
N PRO A 5 16.02 14.67 18.94
CA PRO A 5 14.73 14.50 18.27
C PRO A 5 14.28 15.86 17.75
N GLY A 6 14.84 16.27 16.61
CA GLY A 6 14.39 17.39 15.80
C GLY A 6 13.49 16.91 14.65
N ASN A 7 12.57 17.78 14.23
CA ASN A 7 11.71 17.60 13.04
C ASN A 7 12.52 17.81 11.75
N ASP A 8 13.66 17.13 11.62
CA ASP A 8 14.72 17.53 10.68
C ASP A 8 14.47 17.01 9.24
N TRP A 9 13.42 16.22 9.02
CA TRP A 9 13.08 15.71 7.69
C TRP A 9 12.21 16.69 6.87
N TYR A 10 11.80 17.84 7.43
CA TYR A 10 10.89 18.77 6.76
C TYR A 10 11.38 20.22 6.72
N PHE A 11 11.46 20.75 5.49
CA PHE A 11 11.53 22.15 5.06
C PHE A 11 12.87 22.92 5.02
N ILE A 12 13.37 23.12 3.78
CA ILE A 12 13.91 24.40 3.32
C ILE A 12 13.29 24.77 1.94
N GLY A 13 12.11 25.39 1.93
CA GLY A 13 11.64 26.26 0.82
C GLY A 13 10.62 25.71 -0.21
N LYS A 14 9.75 26.61 -0.71
CA LYS A 14 8.78 26.40 -1.81
C LYS A 14 9.35 26.76 -3.20
N SER A 15 10.54 26.27 -3.54
CA SER A 15 11.13 26.50 -4.87
C SER A 15 12.00 25.32 -5.33
N SER A 16 12.35 25.27 -6.61
CA SER A 16 13.10 24.24 -7.36
C SER A 16 14.50 23.86 -6.83
N ALA A 17 14.84 24.19 -5.59
CA ALA A 17 16.12 23.92 -4.93
C ALA A 17 15.91 23.25 -3.55
N VAL A 18 15.00 22.27 -3.48
CA VAL A 18 14.76 21.48 -2.26
C VAL A 18 15.90 20.48 -2.07
N TYR A 19 16.68 20.65 -1.00
CA TYR A 19 17.61 19.62 -0.53
C TYR A 19 16.87 18.70 0.42
N TYR A 20 16.51 17.51 -0.05
CA TYR A 20 15.97 16.46 0.81
C TYR A 20 17.09 15.86 1.65
N GLU A 21 16.87 15.76 2.97
CA GLU A 21 17.75 14.95 3.81
C GLU A 21 17.44 13.47 3.60
N TYR A 22 18.47 12.73 3.17
CA TYR A 22 18.38 11.28 3.01
C TYR A 22 18.71 10.57 4.32
N PRO A 23 18.17 9.35 4.53
CA PRO A 23 18.49 8.57 5.72
C PRO A 23 20.00 8.38 5.88
N PRO A 24 20.53 8.47 7.11
CA PRO A 24 21.94 8.22 7.36
C PRO A 24 22.29 6.76 7.09
N LYS A 25 23.59 6.45 7.14
CA LYS A 25 24.05 5.05 7.12
C LYS A 25 23.44 4.30 8.31
N MET A 26 22.94 3.09 8.06
CA MET A 26 22.41 2.21 9.10
C MET A 26 23.44 2.00 10.22
N PRO A 27 23.08 2.15 11.51
CA PRO A 27 23.99 1.91 12.61
C PRO A 27 24.43 0.43 12.70
N GLU A 28 25.59 0.24 13.32
CA GLU A 28 26.14 -1.07 13.66
C GLU A 28 25.32 -1.73 14.77
N ASP A 29 25.43 -3.05 14.89
CA ASP A 29 24.56 -3.84 15.77
C ASP A 29 24.81 -3.54 17.26
N ASP A 30 26.05 -3.23 17.62
CA ASP A 30 26.44 -2.84 18.99
C ASP A 30 25.74 -1.54 19.42
N TYR A 31 25.62 -0.56 18.51
CA TYR A 31 24.86 0.66 18.73
C TYR A 31 23.36 0.36 18.92
N VAL A 32 22.78 -0.48 18.06
CA VAL A 32 21.36 -0.82 18.16
C VAL A 32 21.05 -1.51 19.49
N VAL A 33 21.94 -2.38 19.96
CA VAL A 33 21.81 -3.03 21.27
C VAL A 33 21.94 -2.00 22.40
N ALA A 34 22.92 -1.10 22.32
CA ALA A 34 23.18 -0.10 23.36
C ALA A 34 22.02 0.90 23.54
N PHE A 35 21.27 1.20 22.47
CA PHE A 35 20.18 2.17 22.48
C PHE A 35 18.80 1.55 22.26
N LYS A 36 18.66 0.24 22.50
CA LYS A 36 17.45 -0.51 22.17
C LYS A 36 16.17 0.17 22.69
N ASP A 37 16.09 0.50 23.97
CA ASP A 37 14.87 1.04 24.58
C ASP A 37 14.47 2.40 23.99
N ALA A 38 15.44 3.29 23.78
CA ALA A 38 15.21 4.58 23.13
C ALA A 38 14.77 4.40 21.67
N LEU A 39 15.32 3.41 20.97
CA LEU A 39 14.88 3.03 19.64
C LEU A 39 13.45 2.49 19.66
N LEU A 40 13.08 1.69 20.66
CA LEU A 40 11.72 1.16 20.82
C LEU A 40 10.68 2.27 21.01
N GLU A 41 11.07 3.38 21.62
CA GLU A 41 10.19 4.54 21.83
C GLU A 41 10.06 5.41 20.56
N ILE A 42 11.17 5.67 19.86
CA ILE A 42 11.18 6.64 18.77
C ILE A 42 10.74 6.06 17.41
N ILE A 43 11.02 4.77 17.16
CA ILE A 43 10.73 4.12 15.88
C ILE A 43 9.23 4.22 15.51
N PRO A 44 8.26 3.89 16.40
CA PRO A 44 6.84 3.99 16.08
C PRO A 44 6.39 5.41 15.75
N LEU A 45 6.91 6.40 16.49
CA LEU A 45 6.59 7.81 16.28
C LEU A 45 7.05 8.27 14.89
N LYS A 46 8.27 7.88 14.49
CA LYS A 46 8.82 8.21 13.17
C LYS A 46 8.13 7.49 12.02
N LEU A 47 7.73 6.22 12.20
CA LEU A 47 6.95 5.51 11.20
C LEU A 47 5.57 6.16 10.99
N LYS A 48 4.88 6.52 12.09
CA LYS A 48 3.58 7.20 12.02
C LYS A 48 3.69 8.53 11.27
N GLU A 49 4.65 9.36 11.65
CA GLU A 49 4.93 10.66 11.03
C GLU A 49 5.17 10.52 9.51
N LEU A 50 5.96 9.52 9.08
CA LEU A 50 6.23 9.27 7.66
C LEU A 50 5.02 8.74 6.88
N ILE A 51 4.17 7.92 7.51
CA ILE A 51 2.93 7.42 6.90
C ILE A 51 1.95 8.57 6.68
N GLU A 52 1.77 9.45 7.66
CA GLU A 52 0.90 10.63 7.53
C GLU A 52 1.33 11.53 6.36
N VAL A 53 2.63 11.68 6.15
CA VAL A 53 3.19 12.43 5.01
C VAL A 53 2.95 11.70 3.70
N GLN A 54 3.21 10.39 3.66
CA GLN A 54 2.96 9.56 2.49
C GLN A 54 1.50 9.65 2.04
N ASP A 55 0.56 9.57 2.99
CA ASP A 55 -0.88 9.69 2.72
C ASP A 55 -1.24 11.07 2.17
N GLY A 56 -0.62 12.13 2.70
CA GLY A 56 -0.76 13.50 2.18
C GLY A 56 -0.31 13.61 0.72
N LEU A 57 0.87 13.08 0.40
CA LEU A 57 1.44 13.08 -0.95
C LEU A 57 0.58 12.25 -1.93
N VAL A 58 0.07 11.10 -1.49
CA VAL A 58 -0.82 10.27 -2.32
C VAL A 58 -2.12 11.01 -2.62
N LYS A 59 -2.75 11.63 -1.62
CA LYS A 59 -3.98 12.43 -1.80
C LYS A 59 -3.76 13.61 -2.74
N GLU A 60 -2.64 14.33 -2.59
CA GLU A 60 -2.30 15.44 -3.49
C GLU A 60 -2.12 14.95 -4.93
N ARG A 61 -1.43 13.81 -5.12
CA ARG A 61 -1.24 13.18 -6.42
C ARG A 61 -2.58 12.75 -7.03
N GLU A 62 -3.46 12.12 -6.27
CA GLU A 62 -4.79 11.70 -6.74
C GLU A 62 -5.62 12.91 -7.18
N MET A 63 -5.64 13.99 -6.40
CA MET A 63 -6.30 15.24 -6.74
C MET A 63 -5.72 15.85 -8.04
N LYS A 64 -4.40 15.84 -8.20
CA LYS A 64 -3.73 16.34 -9.42
C LYS A 64 -4.05 15.46 -10.65
N LEU A 65 -4.08 14.15 -10.49
CA LEU A 65 -4.46 13.22 -11.56
C LEU A 65 -5.92 13.41 -11.99
N GLU A 66 -6.83 13.65 -11.04
CA GLU A 66 -8.22 13.97 -11.35
C GLU A 66 -8.32 15.27 -12.16
N ILE A 67 -7.62 16.32 -11.73
CA ILE A 67 -7.54 17.59 -12.48
C ILE A 67 -7.02 17.33 -13.89
N ILE A 68 -5.86 16.68 -14.05
CA ILE A 68 -5.25 16.38 -15.36
C ILE A 68 -6.19 15.57 -16.25
N SER A 69 -6.90 14.59 -15.71
CA SER A 69 -7.86 13.78 -16.47
C SER A 69 -9.04 14.60 -17.02
N GLY A 70 -9.37 15.72 -16.38
CA GLY A 70 -10.38 16.68 -16.84
C GLY A 70 -9.89 17.70 -17.88
N LEU A 71 -8.58 17.79 -18.12
CA LEU A 71 -7.96 18.77 -19.02
C LEU A 71 -8.03 18.31 -20.49
N ASN A 72 -9.23 18.28 -21.06
CA ASN A 72 -9.46 17.81 -22.43
C ASN A 72 -8.91 18.72 -23.55
N ASN A 73 -8.33 19.90 -23.26
CA ASN A 73 -7.86 20.87 -24.26
C ASN A 73 -6.73 21.79 -23.74
N ILE A 74 -5.64 21.22 -23.22
CA ILE A 74 -4.47 21.99 -22.79
C ILE A 74 -3.39 21.98 -23.88
N THR A 75 -2.84 23.15 -24.19
CA THR A 75 -1.72 23.31 -25.13
C THR A 75 -0.40 22.80 -24.55
N ASP A 76 0.50 22.37 -25.43
CA ASP A 76 1.77 21.66 -25.14
C ASP A 76 2.62 22.29 -24.01
N ASP A 77 2.73 23.62 -23.95
CA ASP A 77 3.61 24.33 -22.98
C ASP A 77 3.16 24.21 -21.51
N SER A 78 1.85 24.09 -21.28
CA SER A 78 1.29 23.84 -19.94
C SER A 78 1.34 22.37 -19.54
N LEU A 79 1.47 21.45 -20.51
CA LEU A 79 1.69 20.03 -20.23
C LEU A 79 3.12 19.82 -19.71
N ASP A 80 4.13 20.47 -20.30
CA ASP A 80 5.53 20.39 -19.85
C ASP A 80 5.72 20.93 -18.42
N PHE A 81 5.02 22.02 -18.05
CA PHE A 81 5.04 22.53 -16.68
C PHE A 81 4.42 21.54 -15.68
N ASN A 82 3.30 20.90 -16.04
CA ASN A 82 2.66 19.88 -15.20
C ASN A 82 3.50 18.60 -15.09
N ILE A 83 4.16 18.16 -16.17
CA ILE A 83 5.08 17.02 -16.17
C ILE A 83 6.26 17.28 -15.23
N LYS A 84 6.88 18.45 -15.29
CA LYS A 84 7.97 18.83 -14.37
C LYS A 84 7.49 18.87 -12.92
N LEU A 85 6.29 19.40 -12.66
CA LEU A 85 5.71 19.40 -11.31
C LEU A 85 5.55 17.98 -10.76
N ILE A 86 5.07 17.05 -11.59
CA ILE A 86 4.93 15.63 -11.27
C ILE A 86 6.31 14.99 -11.01
N GLU A 87 7.33 15.30 -11.82
CA GLU A 87 8.71 14.81 -11.62
C GLU A 87 9.28 15.23 -10.26
N PHE A 88 8.98 16.45 -9.78
CA PHE A 88 9.41 16.90 -8.44
C PHE A 88 8.70 16.15 -7.31
N GLU A 89 7.40 15.86 -7.43
CA GLU A 89 6.64 15.08 -6.43
C GLU A 89 7.17 13.65 -6.28
N PHE A 90 7.68 13.06 -7.36
CA PHE A 90 8.31 11.74 -7.30
C PHE A 90 9.57 11.71 -6.43
N VAL A 91 10.30 12.83 -6.33
CA VAL A 91 11.51 12.91 -5.51
C VAL A 91 11.16 12.88 -4.02
N GLU A 92 10.15 13.63 -3.60
CA GLU A 92 9.68 13.65 -2.21
C GLU A 92 9.14 12.29 -1.79
N TYR A 93 8.31 11.68 -2.63
CA TYR A 93 7.81 10.34 -2.40
C TYR A 93 8.96 9.33 -2.26
N ASP A 94 9.96 9.36 -3.14
CA ASP A 94 11.14 8.48 -3.06
C ASP A 94 11.94 8.67 -1.76
N VAL A 95 12.10 9.91 -1.30
CA VAL A 95 12.77 10.22 -0.02
C VAL A 95 11.98 9.64 1.17
N ILE A 96 10.65 9.81 1.18
CA ILE A 96 9.78 9.21 2.21
C ILE A 96 9.88 7.68 2.17
N GLN A 97 9.88 7.06 0.99
CA GLN A 97 10.08 5.61 0.86
C GLN A 97 11.43 5.14 1.41
N LYS A 98 12.49 5.92 1.21
CA LYS A 98 13.83 5.62 1.75
C LYS A 98 13.85 5.72 3.28
N TRP A 99 13.20 6.72 3.86
CA TRP A 99 13.06 6.86 5.31
C TRP A 99 12.21 5.77 5.94
N LEU A 100 11.07 5.42 5.34
CA LEU A 100 10.24 4.29 5.79
C LEU A 100 11.05 3.00 5.81
N LYS A 101 11.78 2.70 4.73
CA LYS A 101 12.67 1.53 4.66
C LYS A 101 13.77 1.56 5.73
N TYR A 102 14.33 2.73 6.01
CA TYR A 102 15.35 2.90 7.05
C TYR A 102 14.78 2.56 8.44
N TRP A 103 13.67 3.17 8.83
CA TRP A 103 13.05 2.96 10.14
C TRP A 103 12.52 1.54 10.32
N LEU A 104 11.95 0.92 9.28
CA LEU A 104 11.55 -0.49 9.31
C LEU A 104 12.73 -1.44 9.49
N ARG A 105 13.87 -1.19 8.83
CA ARG A 105 15.09 -1.99 9.03
C ARG A 105 15.64 -1.83 10.45
N LEU A 106 15.58 -0.63 11.00
CA LEU A 106 16.00 -0.38 12.37
C LEU A 106 15.07 -1.08 13.38
N ALA A 107 13.77 -1.13 13.11
CA ALA A 107 12.78 -1.89 13.89
C ALA A 107 13.04 -3.39 13.93
N ILE A 108 13.45 -3.97 12.78
CA ILE A 108 13.85 -5.37 12.70
C ILE A 108 15.11 -5.60 13.54
N LYS A 109 16.12 -4.74 13.39
CA LYS A 109 17.37 -4.85 14.16
C LYS A 109 17.18 -4.67 15.67
N SER A 110 16.25 -3.81 16.10
CA SER A 110 15.93 -3.60 17.52
C SER A 110 15.09 -4.74 18.11
N GLY A 111 14.67 -5.72 17.30
CA GLY A 111 14.00 -6.94 17.75
C GLY A 111 12.51 -6.76 18.06
N ASN A 112 11.80 -5.85 17.37
CA ASN A 112 10.39 -5.57 17.68
C ASN A 112 9.47 -5.36 16.46
N SER A 113 9.86 -5.89 15.28
CA SER A 113 9.11 -5.64 14.02
C SER A 113 7.65 -6.10 14.05
N SER A 114 7.30 -7.08 14.88
CA SER A 114 5.95 -7.65 14.96
C SER A 114 4.97 -6.83 15.81
N SER A 115 5.45 -5.95 16.72
CA SER A 115 4.59 -5.21 17.64
C SER A 115 4.06 -3.87 17.07
N TRP A 116 4.76 -3.24 16.13
CA TRP A 116 4.42 -1.89 15.66
C TRP A 116 3.88 -1.82 14.24
N VAL A 117 4.23 -2.81 13.40
CA VAL A 117 3.73 -2.93 12.03
C VAL A 117 2.25 -3.36 12.01
N ASN A 118 1.71 -3.80 13.16
CA ASN A 118 0.34 -4.27 13.32
C ASN A 118 -0.54 -3.34 14.17
N GLN A 119 -0.21 -2.04 14.32
CA GLN A 119 -1.07 -1.15 15.10
C GLN A 119 -2.34 -0.69 14.37
N ASP A 120 -2.41 -0.81 13.03
CA ASP A 120 -3.63 -0.51 12.24
C ASP A 120 -4.12 -1.71 11.39
N VAL A 121 -3.58 -2.91 11.61
CA VAL A 121 -4.12 -4.15 11.04
C VAL A 121 -4.21 -5.19 12.15
N ASN A 122 -5.32 -5.16 12.88
CA ASN A 122 -5.58 -6.09 13.95
C ASN A 122 -5.90 -7.48 13.36
N LYS A 123 -4.86 -8.27 13.05
CA LYS A 123 -5.02 -9.68 12.63
C LYS A 123 -5.50 -10.57 13.79
N ASP A 124 -5.47 -10.07 15.02
CA ASP A 124 -5.81 -10.80 16.25
C ASP A 124 -7.33 -10.83 16.54
N ASP A 125 -8.16 -10.16 15.72
CA ASP A 125 -9.63 -10.18 15.87
C ASP A 125 -10.27 -11.47 15.32
N PHE A 126 -9.53 -12.27 14.53
CA PHE A 126 -10.04 -13.49 13.91
C PHE A 126 -9.12 -14.68 14.17
N THR A 127 -9.71 -15.80 14.59
CA THR A 127 -8.99 -17.07 14.73
C THR A 127 -8.57 -17.62 13.37
N PRO A 128 -7.52 -18.48 13.30
CA PRO A 128 -7.15 -19.16 12.05
C PRO A 128 -8.31 -19.93 11.40
N GLU A 129 -9.23 -20.44 12.22
CA GLU A 129 -10.45 -21.11 11.75
C GLU A 129 -11.41 -20.12 11.07
N GLN A 130 -11.62 -18.93 11.65
CA GLN A 130 -12.44 -17.88 11.03
C GLN A 130 -11.84 -17.42 9.70
N ILE A 131 -10.53 -17.24 9.65
CA ILE A 131 -9.81 -16.88 8.41
C ILE A 131 -9.94 -18.01 7.37
N GLY A 132 -9.79 -19.27 7.79
CA GLY A 132 -9.98 -20.44 6.93
C GLY A 132 -11.38 -20.47 6.31
N ARG A 133 -12.41 -20.29 7.12
CA ARG A 133 -13.81 -20.22 6.65
C ARG A 133 -14.05 -19.08 5.67
N ALA A 134 -13.46 -17.90 5.90
CA ALA A 134 -13.57 -16.78 4.98
C ALA A 134 -12.92 -17.08 3.61
N LYS A 135 -11.79 -17.81 3.60
CA LYS A 135 -11.13 -18.29 2.37
C LYS A 135 -11.88 -19.40 1.64
N GLU A 136 -12.77 -20.13 2.33
CA GLU A 136 -13.57 -21.21 1.74
C GLU A 136 -14.82 -20.70 1.00
N ILE A 137 -15.19 -19.43 1.18
CA ILE A 137 -16.32 -18.84 0.45
C ILE A 137 -16.01 -18.83 -1.04
N PRO A 138 -16.82 -19.46 -1.90
CA PRO A 138 -16.45 -19.61 -3.29
C PRO A 138 -16.44 -18.26 -4.04
N ILE A 139 -15.34 -17.93 -4.72
CA ILE A 139 -15.22 -16.64 -5.43
C ILE A 139 -16.34 -16.47 -6.47
N GLN A 140 -16.75 -17.54 -7.13
CA GLN A 140 -17.85 -17.50 -8.10
C GLN A 140 -19.21 -17.13 -7.48
N ASP A 141 -19.39 -17.33 -6.17
CA ASP A 141 -20.65 -17.03 -5.47
C ASP A 141 -20.72 -15.55 -5.06
N ILE A 142 -19.56 -14.91 -4.90
CA ILE A 142 -19.42 -13.47 -4.57
C ILE A 142 -18.98 -12.64 -5.79
N PHE A 143 -18.95 -13.23 -6.98
CA PHE A 143 -18.60 -12.54 -8.22
C PHE A 143 -19.81 -11.83 -8.80
N GLU A 144 -19.66 -10.54 -9.09
CA GLU A 144 -20.70 -9.74 -9.74
C GLU A 144 -20.39 -9.63 -11.25
N GLY A 145 -21.15 -10.35 -12.06
CA GLY A 145 -21.07 -10.28 -13.52
C GLY A 145 -21.25 -11.64 -14.20
N ASP A 146 -21.08 -11.64 -15.52
CA ASP A 146 -21.28 -12.85 -16.33
C ASP A 146 -20.07 -13.78 -16.25
N LEU A 147 -20.28 -14.96 -15.68
CA LEU A 147 -19.29 -16.03 -15.61
C LEU A 147 -19.52 -17.06 -16.72
N ASN A 148 -18.47 -17.34 -17.49
CA ASN A 148 -18.45 -18.46 -18.43
C ASN A 148 -17.72 -19.65 -17.80
N LYS A 149 -18.43 -20.75 -17.55
CA LYS A 149 -17.86 -21.95 -16.93
C LYS A 149 -17.20 -22.86 -17.97
N ILE A 150 -15.94 -23.25 -17.72
CA ILE A 150 -15.17 -24.18 -18.53
C ILE A 150 -14.51 -25.21 -17.59
N GLY A 151 -15.10 -26.40 -17.51
CA GLY A 151 -14.65 -27.42 -16.56
C GLY A 151 -14.80 -26.95 -15.11
N SER A 152 -13.70 -26.97 -14.35
CA SER A 152 -13.63 -26.45 -12.97
C SER A 152 -13.26 -24.96 -12.89
N ARG A 153 -13.11 -24.28 -14.04
CA ARG A 153 -12.75 -22.86 -14.10
C ARG A 153 -13.93 -22.01 -14.53
N TYR A 154 -13.89 -20.75 -14.14
CA TYR A 154 -14.81 -19.73 -14.62
C TYR A 154 -13.99 -18.59 -15.23
N THR A 155 -14.46 -18.03 -16.33
CA THR A 155 -13.81 -16.89 -17.01
C THR A 155 -14.77 -15.72 -17.14
N ALA A 156 -14.29 -14.50 -16.91
CA ALA A 156 -15.06 -13.26 -16.99
C ALA A 156 -14.19 -12.06 -17.39
N GLN A 157 -14.84 -10.92 -17.63
CA GLN A 157 -14.15 -9.63 -17.63
C GLN A 157 -13.67 -9.30 -16.22
N CYS A 158 -12.49 -8.71 -16.12
CA CYS A 158 -11.88 -8.35 -14.86
C CYS A 158 -12.69 -7.26 -14.14
N PRO A 159 -13.03 -7.45 -12.86
CA PRO A 159 -13.68 -6.39 -12.07
C PRO A 159 -12.69 -5.30 -11.61
N PHE A 160 -11.38 -5.54 -11.71
CA PHE A 160 -10.33 -4.64 -11.20
C PHE A 160 -9.76 -3.69 -12.24
N HIS A 161 -9.99 -3.96 -13.53
CA HIS A 161 -9.55 -3.09 -14.61
C HIS A 161 -10.48 -3.17 -15.81
N LYS A 162 -10.57 -2.09 -16.58
CA LYS A 162 -11.48 -2.00 -17.71
C LYS A 162 -10.92 -2.72 -18.93
N GLU A 163 -11.60 -3.75 -19.38
CA GLU A 163 -11.24 -4.52 -20.59
C GLU A 163 -12.46 -4.88 -21.45
N LYS A 164 -12.22 -5.27 -22.71
CA LYS A 164 -13.28 -5.73 -23.63
C LYS A 164 -13.32 -7.25 -23.76
N THR A 165 -12.18 -7.90 -23.63
CA THR A 165 -12.01 -9.35 -23.74
C THR A 165 -11.83 -9.95 -22.35
N PRO A 166 -12.49 -11.06 -21.99
CA PRO A 166 -12.31 -11.72 -20.70
C PRO A 166 -10.85 -12.10 -20.44
N SER A 167 -10.24 -11.58 -19.36
CA SER A 167 -8.92 -12.03 -18.89
C SER A 167 -8.92 -12.52 -17.45
N PHE A 168 -10.06 -12.46 -16.76
CA PHE A 168 -10.21 -12.92 -15.37
C PHE A 168 -10.57 -14.41 -15.35
N THR A 169 -9.83 -15.20 -14.58
CA THR A 169 -10.08 -16.64 -14.39
C THR A 169 -10.19 -16.97 -12.91
N ILE A 170 -11.29 -17.64 -12.53
CA ILE A 170 -11.47 -18.26 -11.21
C ILE A 170 -11.16 -19.76 -11.34
N PHE A 171 -10.26 -20.26 -10.50
CA PHE A 171 -9.90 -21.67 -10.39
C PHE A 171 -10.74 -22.30 -9.28
N GLY A 172 -11.93 -22.81 -9.61
CA GLY A 172 -12.91 -23.28 -8.62
C GLY A 172 -12.44 -24.43 -7.73
N ASN A 173 -11.47 -25.24 -8.18
CA ASN A 173 -10.88 -26.29 -7.33
C ASN A 173 -9.99 -25.72 -6.22
N ASP A 174 -9.26 -24.65 -6.52
CA ASP A 174 -8.29 -24.04 -5.60
C ASP A 174 -8.88 -22.82 -4.87
N ASN A 175 -10.14 -22.47 -5.20
CA ASN A 175 -10.83 -21.26 -4.78
C ASN A 175 -9.94 -20.00 -4.84
N SER A 176 -9.29 -19.82 -5.97
CA SER A 176 -8.39 -18.68 -6.24
C SER A 176 -8.73 -18.03 -7.57
N PHE A 177 -8.23 -16.82 -7.78
CA PHE A 177 -8.36 -16.12 -9.06
C PHE A 177 -7.01 -15.66 -9.61
N TYR A 178 -6.97 -15.46 -10.92
CA TYR A 178 -5.90 -14.76 -11.60
C TYR A 178 -6.46 -13.97 -12.78
N CYS A 179 -6.00 -12.74 -12.95
CA CYS A 179 -6.28 -11.92 -14.12
C CYS A 179 -5.06 -11.84 -15.03
N PHE A 180 -5.17 -12.35 -16.26
CA PHE A 180 -4.08 -12.28 -17.24
C PHE A 180 -3.88 -10.88 -17.86
N GLY A 181 -4.83 -9.96 -17.66
CA GLY A 181 -4.72 -8.56 -18.13
C GLY A 181 -3.95 -7.67 -17.14
N CYS A 182 -4.37 -7.64 -15.88
CA CYS A 182 -3.77 -6.78 -14.84
C CYS A 182 -2.85 -7.50 -13.86
N HIS A 183 -2.71 -8.83 -13.95
CA HIS A 183 -1.86 -9.66 -13.09
C HIS A 183 -2.27 -9.71 -11.61
N GLU A 184 -3.47 -9.23 -11.27
CA GLU A 184 -4.07 -9.41 -9.95
C GLU A 184 -4.39 -10.89 -9.71
N TRP A 185 -4.18 -11.35 -8.49
CA TRP A 185 -4.36 -12.73 -8.07
C TRP A 185 -4.63 -12.80 -6.57
N GLY A 186 -5.22 -13.90 -6.12
CA GLY A 186 -5.44 -14.12 -4.69
C GLY A 186 -6.56 -15.13 -4.40
N ASP A 187 -6.95 -15.18 -3.13
CA ASP A 187 -8.09 -15.94 -2.63
C ASP A 187 -9.36 -15.07 -2.46
N SER A 188 -10.40 -15.62 -1.85
CA SER A 188 -11.68 -14.92 -1.62
C SER A 188 -11.55 -13.65 -0.78
N ILE A 189 -10.62 -13.62 0.18
CA ILE A 189 -10.37 -12.43 0.99
C ILE A 189 -9.69 -11.37 0.13
N ASP A 190 -8.65 -11.74 -0.62
CA ASP A 190 -7.95 -10.82 -1.53
C ASP A 190 -8.92 -10.24 -2.57
N TYR A 191 -9.78 -11.09 -3.14
CA TYR A 191 -10.82 -10.69 -4.08
C TYR A 191 -11.76 -9.65 -3.46
N TYR A 192 -12.30 -9.93 -2.27
CA TYR A 192 -13.24 -9.04 -1.60
C TYR A 192 -12.61 -7.70 -1.23
N MET A 193 -11.38 -7.73 -0.69
CA MET A 193 -10.61 -6.53 -0.36
C MET A 193 -10.40 -5.63 -1.58
N LYS A 194 -9.99 -6.22 -2.70
CA LYS A 194 -9.75 -5.48 -3.95
C LYS A 194 -11.03 -4.92 -4.53
N LEU A 195 -12.10 -5.71 -4.56
CA LEU A 195 -13.39 -5.30 -5.10
C LEU A 195 -14.01 -4.15 -4.31
N ASN A 196 -13.94 -4.21 -2.98
CA ASN A 196 -14.60 -3.26 -2.08
C ASN A 196 -13.67 -2.17 -1.53
N ASN A 197 -12.40 -2.16 -1.96
CA ASN A 197 -11.36 -1.27 -1.44
C ASN A 197 -11.33 -1.22 0.10
N CYS A 198 -11.36 -2.39 0.74
CA CYS A 198 -11.41 -2.53 2.19
C CYS A 198 -10.21 -3.30 2.74
N ASN A 199 -9.99 -3.21 4.05
CA ASN A 199 -8.90 -3.88 4.73
C ASN A 199 -9.26 -5.33 5.11
N PHE A 200 -8.25 -6.09 5.56
CA PHE A 200 -8.40 -7.51 5.89
C PHE A 200 -9.47 -7.79 6.96
N PRO A 201 -9.49 -7.10 8.13
CA PRO A 201 -10.54 -7.34 9.14
C PRO A 201 -11.96 -7.12 8.60
N THR A 202 -12.18 -6.04 7.85
CA THR A 202 -13.49 -5.75 7.23
C THR A 202 -13.87 -6.82 6.21
N ALA A 203 -12.93 -7.28 5.38
CA ALA A 203 -13.20 -8.33 4.41
C ALA A 203 -13.58 -9.66 5.09
N VAL A 204 -12.84 -10.08 6.12
CA VAL A 204 -13.15 -11.31 6.88
C VAL A 204 -14.50 -11.21 7.57
N GLU A 205 -14.81 -10.09 8.22
CA GLU A 205 -16.10 -9.86 8.86
C GLU A 205 -17.26 -9.97 7.86
N ARG A 206 -17.13 -9.30 6.71
CA ARG A 206 -18.16 -9.29 5.67
C ARG A 206 -18.39 -10.65 5.06
N LEU A 207 -17.30 -11.34 4.73
CA LEU A 207 -17.36 -12.69 4.19
C LEU A 207 -18.07 -13.65 5.16
N LEU A 208 -17.83 -13.54 6.46
CA LEU A 208 -18.45 -14.44 7.45
C LEU A 208 -19.92 -14.10 7.78
N ASN A 209 -20.34 -12.84 7.62
CA ASN A 209 -21.64 -12.36 8.12
C ASN A 209 -22.65 -11.96 7.02
N GLY A 210 -22.24 -11.81 5.76
CA GLY A 210 -23.11 -11.42 4.64
C GLY A 210 -23.36 -9.92 4.59
#